data_AF-A0AAD9GAU9-F1
#
_entry.id   AF-A0AAD9GAU9-F1
#
_cell.length_a   1.000
_cell.length_b   1.000
_cell.length_c   1.000
_cell.angle_alpha   90.00
_cell.angle_beta   90.00
_cell.angle_gamma   90.00
#
_symmetry.space_group_name_H-M   'P 1'
#
loop_
_entity.id
_entity.type
_entity.pdbx_description
1 polymer ?
#
loop_
_entity_poly.entity_id
_entity_poly.type
_entity_poly.pdbx_seq_one_letter_code
_entity_poly.pdbx_strand_id
1 'polypeptide(L)' 'MVSTLFACALDVLTTGDAFAKAEKTSKYVALWKSGEIHVVCDENDDVNNVPDHPARPENVEVVPAYKAKQGSRKAFVHR' A
#
# COMPACT_ATOMS: atom_id res chain seq x y z
N MET A 1 -19.03 -6.62 7.98
CA MET A 1 -19.08 -5.63 6.88
C MET A 1 -18.29 -6.21 5.73
N VAL A 2 -18.90 -6.28 4.54
CA VAL A 2 -18.17 -6.63 3.31
C VAL A 2 -17.33 -5.41 2.96
N SER A 3 -16.01 -5.57 2.84
CA SER A 3 -15.11 -4.48 2.42
C SER A 3 -15.09 -4.39 0.90
N THR A 4 -15.11 -3.17 0.36
CA THR A 4 -14.91 -2.90 -1.07
C THR A 4 -13.44 -3.12 -1.46
N LEU A 5 -13.17 -3.33 -2.75
CA LEU A 5 -11.79 -3.39 -3.24
C LEU A 5 -11.06 -2.06 -2.99
N PHE A 6 -11.78 -0.94 -3.09
CA PHE A 6 -11.26 0.38 -2.78
C PHE A 6 -10.82 0.50 -1.32
N ALA A 7 -11.67 0.14 -0.36
CA ALA A 7 -11.32 0.18 1.06
C ALA A 7 -10.11 -0.70 1.39
N CYS A 8 -10.02 -1.89 0.77
CA CYS A 8 -8.85 -2.76 0.88
C CYS A 8 -7.58 -2.10 0.32
N ALA A 9 -7.67 -1.43 -0.83
CA ALA A 9 -6.54 -0.71 -1.43
C ALA A 9 -6.11 0.47 -0.55
N LEU A 10 -7.06 1.25 -0.03
CA LEU A 10 -6.78 2.38 0.85
C LEU A 10 -6.08 1.95 2.14
N ASP A 11 -6.50 0.82 2.73
CA ASP A 11 -5.84 0.25 3.90
C ASP A 11 -4.38 -0.15 3.62
N VAL A 12 -4.10 -0.75 2.46
CA VAL A 12 -2.72 -1.05 2.03
C VAL A 12 -1.91 0.23 1.83
N LEU A 13 -2.49 1.25 1.20
CA LEU A 13 -1.81 2.51 0.91
C LEU A 13 -1.48 3.30 2.18
N THR A 14 -2.32 3.24 3.21
CA THR A 14 -2.15 3.97 4.48
C THR A 14 -1.31 3.21 5.52
N THR A 15 -1.05 1.91 5.31
CA THR A 15 -0.19 1.11 6.21
C THR A 15 1.27 1.56 6.10
N GLY A 16 1.94 1.93 7.20
CA GLY A 16 3.35 2.34 7.16
C GLY A 16 4.34 1.17 7.02
N ASP A 17 4.04 0.02 7.61
CA ASP A 17 4.97 -1.11 7.67
C ASP A 17 4.99 -1.97 6.39
N ALA A 18 6.18 -2.36 5.94
CA ALA A 18 6.37 -3.09 4.69
C ALA A 18 5.86 -4.53 4.76
N PHE A 19 6.02 -5.21 5.90
CA PHE A 19 5.56 -6.59 6.07
C PHE A 19 4.05 -6.64 6.21
N ALA A 20 3.46 -5.73 7.00
CA ALA A 20 2.02 -5.57 7.13
C ALA A 20 1.37 -5.25 5.78
N LYS A 21 2.00 -4.40 4.95
CA LYS A 21 1.53 -4.19 3.57
C LYS A 21 1.52 -5.47 2.75
N ALA A 22 2.59 -6.24 2.79
CA ALA A 22 2.70 -7.49 2.03
C ALA A 22 1.64 -8.52 2.48
N GLU A 23 1.43 -8.63 3.79
CA GLU A 23 0.41 -9.49 4.38
C GLU A 23 -0.99 -9.07 3.96
N LYS A 24 -1.34 -7.79 4.14
CA LYS A 24 -2.63 -7.21 3.73
C LYS A 24 -2.88 -7.39 2.25
N THR A 25 -1.88 -7.10 1.40
CA THR A 25 -1.98 -7.30 -0.05
C THR A 25 -2.29 -8.75 -0.39
N SER A 26 -1.55 -9.70 0.20
CA SER A 26 -1.76 -11.13 -0.05
C SER A 26 -3.15 -11.58 0.38
N LYS A 27 -3.61 -11.11 1.56
CA LYS A 27 -4.94 -11.36 2.09
C LYS A 27 -6.03 -10.81 1.16
N TYR A 28 -5.95 -9.55 0.77
CA TYR A 28 -6.98 -8.92 -0.07
C TYR A 28 -7.01 -9.50 -1.48
N VAL A 29 -5.87 -9.87 -2.04
CA VAL A 29 -5.82 -10.60 -3.32
C VAL A 29 -6.51 -11.96 -3.22
N ALA A 30 -6.33 -12.70 -2.11
CA ALA A 30 -7.01 -13.96 -1.89
C ALA A 30 -8.53 -13.77 -1.78
N LEU A 31 -8.99 -12.76 -1.03
CA LEU A 31 -10.41 -12.43 -0.85
C LEU A 31 -11.08 -11.94 -2.14
N TRP A 32 -10.35 -11.20 -2.98
CA TRP A 32 -10.83 -10.80 -4.31
C TRP A 32 -10.97 -12.01 -5.23
N LYS A 33 -9.96 -12.88 -5.26
CA LYS A 33 -9.98 -14.10 -6.10
C LYS A 33 -11.01 -15.13 -5.66
N SER A 34 -11.34 -15.19 -4.37
CA SER A 34 -12.41 -16.07 -3.85
C SER A 34 -13.81 -15.53 -4.14
N GLY A 35 -13.95 -14.27 -4.57
CA GLY A 35 -15.24 -13.60 -4.76
C GLY A 35 -15.86 -13.06 -3.48
N GLU A 36 -15.13 -13.08 -2.36
CA GLU A 36 -15.59 -12.53 -1.08
C GLU A 36 -15.66 -11.00 -1.15
N ILE A 37 -14.69 -10.38 -1.82
CA ILE A 37 -14.77 -8.98 -2.27
C ILE A 37 -15.40 -8.98 -3.67
N HIS A 38 -16.64 -8.52 -3.76
CA HIS A 38 -17.40 -8.43 -5.01
C HIS A 38 -17.75 -7.00 -5.41
N VAL A 39 -17.59 -6.04 -4.50
CA VAL A 39 -17.84 -4.61 -4.74
C VAL A 39 -16.50 -3.92 -4.97
N VAL A 40 -16.34 -3.26 -6.12
CA VAL A 40 -15.10 -2.56 -6.47
C VAL A 40 -15.00 -1.24 -5.69
N CYS A 41 -16.01 -0.38 -5.82
CA CYS A 41 -16.18 0.84 -5.04
C CYS A 41 -17.64 0.99 -4.65
N ASP A 42 -17.91 1.70 -3.57
CA ASP A 42 -19.24 2.10 -3.10
C ASP A 42 -19.29 3.60 -2.74
N GLU A 43 -20.48 4.14 -2.53
CA GLU A 43 -20.72 5.57 -2.22
C GLU A 43 -20.22 6.00 -0.83
N ASN A 44 -19.99 5.05 0.07
CA ASN A 44 -19.44 5.23 1.41
C ASN A 44 -17.91 5.09 1.44
N ASP A 45 -17.27 4.82 0.29
CA ASP A 45 -15.82 4.75 0.23
C ASP A 45 -15.18 6.10 0.55
N ASP A 46 -14.08 6.05 1.27
CA ASP A 46 -13.38 7.22 1.75
C ASP A 46 -12.43 7.81 0.69
N VAL A 47 -13.04 8.32 -0.39
CA VAL A 47 -12.32 8.86 -1.55
C VAL A 47 -11.49 10.10 -1.21
N ASN A 48 -11.87 10.81 -0.14
CA ASN A 48 -11.19 12.03 0.30
C ASN A 48 -9.90 11.76 1.09
N ASN A 49 -9.70 10.54 1.60
CA ASN A 49 -8.50 10.18 2.36
C ASN A 49 -7.49 9.35 1.56
N VAL A 50 -7.59 9.33 0.23
CA VAL A 50 -6.56 8.73 -0.63
C VAL A 50 -5.27 9.56 -0.50
N PRO A 51 -4.16 8.95 -0.03
CA PRO A 51 -2.93 9.71 0.15
C PRO A 51 -2.25 9.96 -1.20
N ASP A 52 -1.64 11.15 -1.37
CA ASP A 52 -0.85 11.50 -2.56
C ASP A 52 0.27 10.50 -2.83
N HIS A 53 0.82 9.93 -1.75
CA HIS A 53 1.85 8.90 -1.77
C HIS A 53 1.52 7.81 -0.76
N PRO A 54 1.78 6.53 -1.08
CA PRO A 54 1.61 5.46 -0.11
C PRO A 54 2.46 5.72 1.13
N ALA A 55 1.90 5.41 2.31
CA ALA A 55 2.59 5.47 3.59
C ALA A 55 3.89 4.68 3.51
N ARG A 56 4.95 5.20 4.12
CA ARG A 56 6.29 4.59 4.06
C ARG A 56 6.67 4.06 5.43
N PRO A 57 7.53 3.04 5.49
CA PRO A 57 8.10 2.62 6.76
C PRO A 57 8.86 3.76 7.42
N GLU A 58 8.74 3.90 8.73
CA GLU A 58 9.37 4.98 9.50
C GLU A 58 10.90 5.01 9.36
N ASN A 59 11.51 3.86 9.08
CA ASN A 59 12.94 3.71 8.86
C ASN A 59 13.42 4.14 7.46
N VAL A 60 12.53 4.65 6.59
CA VAL A 60 12.88 5.12 5.24
C VAL A 60 12.87 6.64 5.20
N GLU A 61 14.07 7.23 5.13
CA GLU A 61 14.22 8.67 4.93
C GLU A 61 14.28 9.02 3.43
N VAL A 62 13.43 9.94 3.00
CA VAL A 62 13.36 10.38 1.61
C VAL A 62 14.35 11.52 1.41
N VAL A 63 15.51 11.20 0.86
CA VAL A 63 16.49 12.23 0.51
C VAL A 63 16.08 12.94 -0.79
N PRO A 64 16.16 14.28 -0.85
CA PRO A 64 15.98 15.03 -2.09
C PRO A 64 16.89 14.53 -3.20
N ALA A 65 16.45 14.63 -4.46
CA ALA A 65 17.17 14.09 -5.62
C ALA A 65 18.63 14.60 -5.73
N TYR A 66 18.89 15.85 -5.33
CA TYR A 66 20.24 16.42 -5.33
C TYR A 66 21.17 15.85 -4.24
N LYS A 67 20.62 15.16 -3.23
CA LYS A 67 21.36 14.44 -2.19
C LYS A 67 21.56 12.96 -2.53
N ALA A 68 20.92 12.46 -3.59
CA ALA A 68 21.08 11.08 -4.03
C ALA A 68 22.40 10.93 -4.80
N LYS A 69 23.43 10.39 -4.13
CA LYS A 69 24.72 10.07 -4.78
C LYS A 69 24.49 8.95 -5.80
N GLN A 70 24.82 9.18 -7.07
CA GLN A 70 24.62 8.27 -8.21
C GLN A 70 25.20 6.84 -8.01
N GLY A 71 26.11 6.65 -7.05
CA GLY A 71 26.70 5.36 -6.70
C GLY A 71 25.86 4.42 -5.82
N SER A 72 24.76 4.88 -5.19
CA SER A 72 23.94 4.06 -4.29
C SER A 72 22.69 3.45 -4.92
N ARG A 73 22.63 3.39 -6.26
CA ARG A 73 21.58 2.63 -6.99
C ARG A 73 21.74 1.10 -6.91
N LYS A 74 22.57 0.57 -6.01
CA LYS A 74 22.64 -0.87 -5.75
C LYS A 74 21.63 -1.25 -4.68
N ALA A 75 20.45 -1.60 -5.17
CA ALA A 75 19.75 -2.82 -4.80
C ALA A 75 19.30 -2.94 -3.33
N PHE A 76 18.06 -2.52 -3.07
CA PHE A 76 17.25 -3.14 -2.04
C PHE A 76 16.95 -4.58 -2.48
N VAL A 77 17.86 -5.51 -2.18
CA VAL A 77 17.58 -6.95 -2.22
C VAL A 77 17.36 -7.35 -0.78
N HIS A 78 16.09 -7.60 -0.42
CA HIS A 78 15.78 -8.30 0.82
C HIS A 78 16.21 -9.77 0.68
N ARG A 79 16.91 -10.26 1.71
CA ARG A 79 17.33 -11.67 1.83
C ARG A 79 16.21 -12.51 2.41
#